data_AF-A0A927AYC5-F1
#
_entry.id   AF-A0A927AYC5-F1
#
_cell.length_a   1.000
_cell.length_b   1.000
_cell.length_c   1.000
_cell.angle_alpha   90.00
_cell.angle_beta   90.00
_cell.angle_gamma   90.00
#
_symmetry.space_group_name_H-M   'P 1'
#
loop_
_entity.id
_entity.type
_entity.pdbx_description
1 polymer ?
#
loop_
_entity_poly.entity_id
_entity_poly.type
_entity_poly.pdbx_seq_one_letter_code
_entity_poly.pdbx_strand_id
1 'polypeptide(L)' 'MIRTHYDDTYEYYLSYFEGTPVKILRDRKTGEILFDAASVAECLGYSSTESMMKDDQVLDCISAHINQTGESPLRRI' A
#
# COMPACT_ATOMS: atom_id res chain seq x y z
N MET A 1 -12.22 7.02 -6.56
CA MET A 1 -11.49 7.38 -5.33
C MET A 1 -12.29 8.42 -4.56
N ILE A 2 -12.73 8.09 -3.36
CA ILE A 2 -13.58 8.92 -2.50
C ILE A 2 -12.72 9.41 -1.34
N ARG A 3 -12.60 10.73 -1.14
CA ARG A 3 -11.85 11.27 0.00
C ARG A 3 -12.63 11.07 1.29
N THR A 4 -12.00 10.53 2.33
CA THR A 4 -12.65 10.19 3.61
C THR A 4 -12.31 11.21 4.71
N HIS A 5 -11.03 11.54 4.89
CA HIS A 5 -10.54 12.51 5.87
C HIS A 5 -9.19 13.08 5.39
N TYR A 6 -8.68 14.14 6.01
CA TYR A 6 -7.30 14.61 5.87
C TYR A 6 -6.73 15.10 7.21
N ASP A 7 -5.44 14.94 7.43
CA ASP A 7 -4.72 15.55 8.55
C ASP A 7 -3.65 16.53 8.01
N ASP A 8 -2.73 16.98 8.88
CA ASP A 8 -1.67 17.91 8.51
C ASP A 8 -0.69 17.33 7.48
N THR A 9 -0.56 16.00 7.43
CA THR A 9 0.42 15.28 6.60
C THR A 9 -0.24 14.58 5.41
N TYR A 10 -1.41 13.96 5.59
CA TYR A 10 -2.02 13.06 4.62
C TYR A 10 -3.46 13.41 4.26
N GLU A 11 -3.82 13.18 3.00
CA GLU A 11 -5.21 13.01 2.57
C GLU A 11 -5.53 11.52 2.46
N TYR A 12 -6.64 11.09 3.04
CA TYR A 12 -7.09 9.70 3.05
C TYR A 12 -8.23 9.49 2.08
N TYR A 13 -8.18 8.37 1.38
CA TYR A 13 -9.18 8.00 0.39
C TYR A 13 -9.54 6.53 0.50
N LEU A 14 -10.76 6.23 0.07
CA LEU A 14 -11.26 4.89 -0.17
C LEU A 14 -11.51 4.72 -1.67
N SER A 15 -10.96 3.65 -2.23
CA SER A 15 -11.28 3.19 -3.59
C SER A 15 -11.69 1.72 -3.53
N TYR A 16 -11.99 1.15 -4.69
CA TYR A 16 -12.29 -0.27 -4.82
C TYR A 16 -11.46 -0.85 -5.97
N PHE A 17 -10.84 -1.99 -5.73
CA PHE A 17 -10.17 -2.79 -6.74
C PHE A 17 -10.91 -4.12 -6.83
N GLU A 18 -11.54 -4.38 -7.97
CA GLU A 18 -12.36 -5.59 -8.20
C GLU A 18 -13.45 -5.85 -7.14
N GLY A 19 -13.98 -4.77 -6.54
CA GLY A 19 -14.98 -4.83 -5.48
C GLY A 19 -14.40 -4.89 -4.06
N THR A 20 -13.10 -5.09 -3.90
CA THR A 20 -12.39 -5.06 -2.62
C THR A 20 -12.04 -3.62 -2.24
N PRO A 21 -12.38 -3.15 -1.03
CA PRO A 21 -12.08 -1.79 -0.58
C PRO A 21 -10.56 -1.59 -0.43
N VAL A 22 -10.05 -0.47 -0.94
CA VAL A 22 -8.64 -0.10 -0.86
C VAL A 22 -8.48 1.25 -0.20
N LYS A 23 -7.79 1.27 0.95
CA LYS A 23 -7.39 2.52 1.62
C LYS A 23 -6.13 3.07 0.98
N ILE A 24 -6.20 4.35 0.62
CA ILE A 24 -5.13 5.06 -0.08
C ILE A 24 -4.81 6.31 0.73
N LEU A 25 -3.53 6.57 0.93
CA LEU A 25 -3.02 7.79 1.54
C LEU A 25 -2.31 8.61 0.46
N ARG A 26 -2.43 9.92 0.53
CA ARG A 26 -1.66 10.85 -0.30
C ARG A 26 -0.92 11.84 0.59
N ASP A 27 0.40 11.87 0.49
CA ASP A 27 1.23 12.86 1.17
C ASP A 27 0.92 14.26 0.61
N ARG A 28 0.61 15.21 1.48
CA ARG A 28 0.20 16.57 1.08
C ARG A 28 1.38 17.42 0.60
N LYS A 29 2.60 17.10 1.03
CA LYS A 29 3.82 17.84 0.71
C LYS A 29 4.46 17.32 -0.58
N THR A 30 4.59 16.01 -0.73
CA THR A 30 5.25 15.38 -1.88
C THR A 30 4.25 14.97 -2.97
N GLY A 31 2.98 14.81 -2.63
CA GLY A 31 1.95 14.31 -3.54
C GLY A 31 2.00 12.79 -3.73
N GLU A 32 2.90 12.10 -3.05
CA GLU A 32 3.11 10.65 -3.15
C GLU A 32 1.87 9.87 -2.71
N ILE A 33 1.56 8.79 -3.42
CA ILE A 33 0.39 7.94 -3.16
C ILE A 33 0.88 6.63 -2.54
N LEU A 34 0.33 6.31 -1.37
CA LEU A 34 0.62 5.10 -0.63
C LEU A 34 -0.66 4.26 -0.51
N PHE A 35 -0.49 2.95 -0.61
CA PHE A 35 -1.57 2.00 -0.41
C PHE A 35 -1.41 1.37 0.97
N ASP A 36 -2.52 1.26 1.70
CA ASP A 36 -2.55 0.52 2.96
C ASP A 36 -2.21 -0.95 2.73
N ALA A 37 -1.23 -1.47 3.47
CA ALA A 37 -0.70 -2.81 3.26
C ALA A 37 -1.74 -3.92 3.56
N ALA A 38 -2.68 -3.69 4.48
CA ALA A 38 -3.77 -4.63 4.74
C ALA A 38 -4.73 -4.70 3.55
N SER A 39 -5.11 -3.54 3.01
CA SER A 39 -5.93 -3.46 1.80
C SER A 39 -5.28 -4.15 0.59
N VAL A 40 -3.95 -3.98 0.41
CA VAL A 40 -3.20 -4.66 -0.65
C VAL A 40 -3.19 -6.17 -0.44
N ALA A 41 -2.97 -6.64 0.80
CA ALA A 41 -3.01 -8.05 1.13
C ALA A 41 -4.36 -8.69 0.78
N GLU A 42 -5.48 -8.03 1.14
CA GLU A 42 -6.82 -8.48 0.79
C GLU A 42 -7.03 -8.52 -0.74
N CYS A 43 -6.58 -7.51 -1.47
CA CYS A 43 -6.68 -7.48 -2.94
C CYS A 43 -5.90 -8.61 -3.62
N LEU A 44 -4.80 -9.04 -3.02
CA LEU A 44 -3.98 -10.15 -3.52
C LEU A 44 -4.46 -11.52 -3.01
N GLY A 45 -5.55 -11.57 -2.22
CA GLY A 45 -6.13 -12.81 -1.72
C GLY A 45 -5.51 -13.35 -0.43
N TYR A 46 -4.69 -12.56 0.27
CA TYR A 46 -4.15 -12.93 1.58
C TYR A 46 -5.11 -12.56 2.70
N SER A 47 -5.12 -13.36 3.77
CA SER A 47 -5.95 -13.13 4.96
C SER A 47 -5.42 -12.02 5.88
N SER A 48 -4.15 -11.63 5.73
CA SER A 48 -3.51 -10.57 6.51
C SER A 48 -2.24 -10.08 5.84
N THR A 49 -1.78 -8.88 6.22
CA THR A 49 -0.47 -8.36 5.82
C THR A 49 0.66 -9.31 6.24
N GLU A 50 0.56 -9.93 7.42
CA GLU A 50 1.57 -10.88 7.88
C GLU A 50 1.66 -12.11 6.97
N SER A 51 0.51 -12.64 6.52
CA SER A 51 0.48 -13.77 5.59
C SER A 51 1.13 -13.41 4.25
N MET A 52 0.84 -12.22 3.74
CA MET A 52 1.45 -11.69 2.51
C MET A 52 2.97 -11.54 2.65
N MET A 53 3.43 -11.04 3.80
CA MET A 53 4.86 -10.80 4.08
C MET A 53 5.65 -12.08 4.44
N LYS A 54 4.98 -13.24 4.47
CA LYS A 54 5.61 -14.57 4.60
C LYS A 54 5.71 -15.32 3.27
N ASP A 55 5.16 -14.75 2.20
CA ASP A 55 5.18 -15.35 0.87
C ASP A 55 6.50 -15.02 0.17
N ASP A 56 7.25 -16.06 -0.22
CA ASP A 56 8.55 -15.90 -0.88
C ASP A 56 8.44 -15.10 -2.18
N GLN A 57 7.35 -15.24 -2.95
CA GLN A 57 7.18 -14.49 -4.20
C GLN A 57 6.99 -13.00 -3.95
N VAL A 58 6.27 -12.64 -2.87
CA VAL A 58 6.10 -11.25 -2.46
C VAL A 58 7.44 -10.67 -2.01
N LEU A 59 8.19 -11.41 -1.19
CA LEU A 59 9.52 -10.99 -0.73
C LEU A 59 10.49 -10.83 -1.90
N ASP A 60 10.50 -11.77 -2.85
CA ASP A 60 11.30 -11.71 -4.07
C ASP A 60 10.93 -10.48 -4.92
N CYS A 61 9.64 -10.16 -5.04
CA CYS A 61 9.19 -8.96 -5.75
C CYS A 61 9.68 -7.67 -5.07
N ILE A 62 9.61 -7.61 -3.74
CA ILE A 62 10.11 -6.47 -2.97
C ILE A 62 11.62 -6.33 -3.14
N SER A 63 12.37 -7.43 -3.01
CA SER A 63 13.82 -7.45 -3.21
C SER A 63 14.22 -7.06 -4.63
N ALA A 64 13.51 -7.54 -5.64
CA ALA A 64 13.73 -7.16 -7.03
C ALA A 64 13.54 -5.65 -7.25
N HIS A 65 12.48 -5.07 -6.67
CA HIS A 65 12.24 -3.63 -6.74
C HIS A 65 13.38 -2.84 -6.08
N ILE A 66 13.77 -3.19 -4.85
CA ILE A 66 14.87 -2.53 -4.12
C ILE A 66 16.17 -2.61 -4.91
N ASN A 67 16.49 -3.76 -5.51
CA ASN A 67 17.70 -3.92 -6.31
C ASN A 67 17.69 -3.06 -7.59
N GLN A 68 16.52 -2.75 -8.13
CA GLN A 68 16.36 -1.94 -9.35
C GLN A 68 16.35 -0.43 -9.06
N THR A 69 15.69 -0.01 -7.98
CA THR A 69 15.44 1.42 -7.70
C THR A 69 16.31 1.97 -6.57
N GLY A 70 16.85 1.11 -5.71
CA GLY A 70 17.52 1.50 -4.47
C GLY A 70 16.56 1.93 -3.35
N GLU A 71 15.24 1.88 -3.58
CA GLU A 71 14.23 2.34 -2.63
C GLU A 71 13.29 1.21 -2.20
N SER A 72 12.87 1.22 -0.94
CA SER A 72 11.89 0.28 -0.42
C SER A 72 10.49 0.69 -0.87
N PRO A 73 9.68 -0.24 -1.43
CA PRO A 73 8.27 0.03 -1.73
C PRO A 73 7.40 0.07 -0.45
N LEU A 74 7.94 -0.37 0.69
CA LEU A 74 7.27 -0.36 1.98
C LEU A 74 7.70 0.87 2.77
N ARG A 75 6.72 1.55 3.37
CA ARG A 75 6.92 2.67 4.28
C ARG A 75 6.20 2.45 5.59
N ARG A 76 6.85 2.85 6.69
CA ARG A 76 6.24 2.94 8.00
C ARG A 76 5.75 4.37 8.19
N ILE A 77 4.45 4.50 8.36
CA ILE A 77 3.72 5.78 8.51
C ILE A 77 3.29 5.93 9.97
#